data_AF-A0A166YYU4-F1
#
_entry.id   AF-A0A166YYU4-F1
#
_cell.length_a   1.000
_cell.length_b   1.000
_cell.length_c   1.000
_cell.angle_alpha   90.00
_cell.angle_beta   90.00
_cell.angle_gamma   90.00
#
_symmetry.space_group_name_H-M   'P 1'
#
loop_
_entity.id
_entity.type
_entity.pdbx_description
1 polymer ?
#
loop_
_entity_poly.entity_id
_entity_poly.type
_entity_poly.pdbx_seq_one_letter_code
_entity_poly.pdbx_strand_id
1 'polypeptide(L)'
;MAPRLSKLRRKELESVILTKLKGDETISDEEIAREVIGCSTQSVCNARSNILRHGTIDAPSKPVGRPREITENMGLALQGKLQEYPSMSQRAQIFIRGVRRSCV
;
A
#
# COMPACT_ATOMS: atom_id res chain seq x y z
N MET A 1 -4.33 0.87 6.15
CA MET A 1 -5.43 0.00 6.62
C MET A 1 -6.55 0.10 5.61
N ALA A 2 -7.16 -1.02 5.21
CA ALA A 2 -8.31 -0.97 4.32
C ALA A 2 -9.49 -0.27 5.01
N PRO A 3 -10.32 0.48 4.28
CA PRO A 3 -11.51 1.12 4.85
C PRO A 3 -12.39 0.06 5.55
N ARG A 4 -12.82 0.30 6.80
CA ARG A 4 -13.83 -0.54 7.47
C ARG A 4 -15.22 -0.23 6.90
N LEU A 5 -15.37 -0.43 5.59
CA LEU A 5 -16.61 -0.23 4.87
C LEU A 5 -17.33 -1.56 4.68
N SER A 6 -18.66 -1.50 4.75
CA SER A 6 -19.51 -2.61 4.34
C SER A 6 -19.25 -2.96 2.86
N LYS A 7 -19.55 -4.19 2.45
CA LYS A 7 -19.34 -4.64 1.06
C LYS A 7 -20.04 -3.73 0.05
N LEU A 8 -21.21 -3.22 0.40
CA LEU A 8 -22.00 -2.29 -0.41
C LEU A 8 -21.24 -0.96 -0.63
N ARG A 9 -20.80 -0.33 0.47
CA ARG A 9 -20.05 0.93 0.44
C ARG A 9 -18.72 0.82 -0.30
N ARG A 10 -18.07 -0.35 -0.24
CA ARG A 10 -16.83 -0.62 -0.98
C ARG A 10 -17.06 -0.59 -2.50
N LYS A 11 -18.15 -1.20 -2.98
CA LYS A 11 -18.52 -1.16 -4.40
C LYS A 11 -18.94 0.23 -4.86
N GLU A 12 -19.66 0.98 -4.02
CA GLU A 12 -19.98 2.39 -4.29
C GLU A 12 -18.70 3.21 -4.46
N LEU A 13 -17.76 3.12 -3.51
CA LEU A 13 -16.48 3.81 -3.58
C LEU A 13 -15.67 3.44 -4.84
N GLU A 14 -15.62 2.15 -5.18
CA GLU A 14 -14.94 1.67 -6.39
C GLU A 14 -15.58 2.25 -7.66
N SER A 15 -16.91 2.26 -7.76
CA SER A 15 -17.62 2.83 -8.91
C SER A 15 -17.39 4.34 -9.07
N VAL A 16 -17.39 5.09 -7.96
CA VAL A 16 -17.12 6.54 -7.97
C VAL A 16 -15.68 6.78 -8.43
N ILE A 17 -14.69 6.11 -7.84
CA ILE A 17 -13.29 6.26 -8.23
C ILE A 17 -13.08 5.89 -9.71
N LEU A 18 -13.65 4.78 -10.19
CA LEU A 18 -13.49 4.36 -11.59
C LEU A 18 -14.17 5.32 -12.58
N THR A 19 -15.34 5.85 -12.24
CA THR A 19 -16.05 6.83 -13.08
C THR A 19 -15.25 8.12 -13.16
N LYS A 20 -14.69 8.57 -12.04
CA LYS A 20 -13.92 9.79 -11.92
C LYS A 20 -12.54 9.69 -12.60
N LEU A 21 -11.89 8.52 -12.53
CA LEU A 21 -10.66 8.24 -13.28
C LEU A 21 -10.88 8.21 -14.80
N LYS A 22 -12.08 7.87 -15.28
CA LYS A 22 -12.42 7.89 -16.72
C LYS A 22 -12.79 9.27 -17.25
N GLY A 23 -13.24 10.17 -16.38
CA GLY A 23 -13.79 11.47 -16.77
C GLY A 23 -12.76 12.56 -17.11
N ASP A 24 -11.46 12.30 -16.98
CA ASP A 24 -10.38 13.31 -17.09
C ASP A 24 -10.55 14.53 -16.17
N GLU A 25 -11.48 14.45 -15.21
CA GLU A 25 -11.69 15.46 -14.18
C GLU A 25 -10.70 15.23 -13.04
N THR A 26 -9.87 16.22 -12.74
CA THR A 26 -9.00 16.24 -11.55
C THR A 26 -9.84 16.48 -10.30
N ILE A 27 -10.57 15.46 -9.87
CA ILE A 27 -11.38 15.51 -8.66
C ILE A 27 -10.51 15.13 -7.46
N SER A 28 -10.64 15.91 -6.40
CA SER A 28 -9.82 15.76 -5.21
C SER A 28 -10.32 14.62 -4.34
N ASP A 29 -9.41 13.95 -3.63
CA ASP A 29 -9.78 12.84 -2.74
C ASP A 29 -10.72 13.33 -1.61
N GLU A 30 -10.75 14.64 -1.30
CA GLU A 30 -11.71 15.25 -0.36
C GLU A 30 -13.15 15.31 -0.86
N GLU A 31 -13.36 15.46 -2.17
CA GLU A 31 -14.69 15.49 -2.77
C GLU A 31 -15.30 14.08 -2.77
N ILE A 32 -14.51 13.08 -3.13
CA ILE A 32 -14.91 11.67 -3.09
C ILE A 32 -15.21 11.22 -1.65
N ALA A 33 -14.42 11.70 -0.68
CA ALA A 33 -14.67 11.41 0.73
C ALA A 33 -15.97 12.04 1.26
N ARG A 34 -16.36 13.20 0.71
CA ARG A 34 -17.65 13.85 1.03
C ARG A 34 -18.85 13.12 0.40
N GLU A 35 -18.66 12.57 -0.79
CA GLU A 35 -19.70 11.84 -1.53
C GLU A 35 -20.01 10.48 -0.88
N VAL A 36 -18.99 9.80 -0.34
CA VAL A 36 -19.15 8.49 0.30
C VAL A 36 -19.22 8.61 1.82
N ILE A 37 -20.43 8.55 2.38
CA ILE A 37 -20.66 8.62 3.84
C ILE A 37 -19.87 7.54 4.58
N GLY A 38 -19.00 7.97 5.49
CA GLY A 38 -18.17 7.08 6.33
C GLY A 38 -16.79 6.76 5.75
N CYS A 39 -16.38 7.41 4.66
CA CYS A 39 -15.02 7.35 4.13
C CYS A 39 -14.19 8.54 4.59
N SER A 40 -12.99 8.27 5.12
CA SER A 40 -11.98 9.32 5.27
C SER A 40 -11.24 9.56 3.94
N THR A 41 -10.66 10.74 3.78
CA THR A 41 -9.75 11.07 2.67
C THR A 41 -8.62 10.03 2.53
N GLN A 42 -8.05 9.60 3.66
CA GLN A 42 -7.05 8.54 3.70
C GLN A 42 -7.57 7.21 3.13
N SER A 43 -8.84 6.88 3.36
CA SER A 43 -9.48 5.67 2.84
C SER A 43 -9.64 5.73 1.32
N VAL A 44 -10.03 6.89 0.80
CA VAL A 44 -10.12 7.16 -0.65
C VAL A 44 -8.74 7.07 -1.29
N CYS A 45 -7.74 7.73 -0.72
CA CYS A 45 -6.36 7.71 -1.23
C CYS A 45 -5.81 6.28 -1.29
N ASN A 46 -6.02 5.49 -0.23
CA ASN A 46 -5.62 4.08 -0.22
C ASN A 46 -6.37 3.25 -1.27
N ALA A 47 -7.70 3.44 -1.39
CA ALA A 47 -8.53 2.75 -2.37
C ALA A 47 -8.08 3.05 -3.80
N ARG A 48 -7.86 4.33 -4.12
CA ARG A 48 -7.35 4.80 -5.41
C ARG A 48 -5.97 4.22 -5.70
N SER A 49 -5.06 4.23 -4.72
CA SER A 49 -3.73 3.63 -4.87
C SER A 49 -3.81 2.13 -5.15
N ASN A 50 -4.70 1.41 -4.46
CA ASN A 50 -4.90 -0.03 -4.69
C ASN A 50 -5.47 -0.30 -6.07
N ILE A 51 -6.49 0.45 -6.52
CA ILE A 51 -7.08 0.30 -7.85
C ILE A 51 -6.02 0.53 -8.93
N LEU A 52 -5.19 1.56 -8.80
CA LEU A 52 -4.13 1.85 -9.78
C LEU A 52 -3.02 0.78 -9.80
N ARG A 53 -2.69 0.17 -8.65
CA ARG A 53 -1.59 -0.80 -8.53
C ARG A 53 -2.02 -2.24 -8.79
N HIS A 54 -3.26 -2.57 -8.44
CA HIS A 54 -3.74 -3.96 -8.34
C HIS A 54 -5.06 -4.17 -9.10
N GLY A 55 -5.70 -3.12 -9.61
CA GLY A 55 -6.99 -3.21 -10.31
C GLY A 55 -8.19 -3.42 -9.40
N THR A 56 -7.98 -3.49 -8.08
CA THR A 56 -9.03 -3.75 -7.08
C THR A 56 -8.94 -2.77 -5.92
N ILE A 57 -10.07 -2.46 -5.30
CA ILE A 57 -10.11 -1.59 -4.11
C ILE A 57 -9.38 -2.19 -2.90
N ASP A 58 -9.45 -3.51 -2.75
CA ASP A 58 -8.77 -4.24 -1.69
C ASP A 58 -7.32 -4.53 -2.09
N ALA A 59 -6.40 -4.35 -1.14
CA ALA A 59 -5.01 -4.75 -1.34
C ALA A 59 -4.94 -6.29 -1.41
N PRO A 60 -4.09 -6.86 -2.27
CA PRO A 60 -3.93 -8.31 -2.33
C PRO A 60 -3.50 -8.83 -0.96
N SER A 61 -4.16 -9.90 -0.51
CA SER A 61 -3.77 -10.59 0.70
C SER A 61 -2.33 -11.07 0.52
N LYS A 62 -1.43 -10.71 1.42
CA LYS A 62 -0.06 -11.24 1.40
C LYS A 62 -0.14 -12.71 1.79
N PRO A 63 0.10 -13.66 0.87
CA PRO A 63 -0.05 -15.08 1.18
C PRO A 63 1.06 -15.57 2.11
N VAL A 64 2.16 -14.82 2.19
CA VAL A 64 3.34 -15.16 2.97
C VAL A 64 3.68 -14.03 3.94
N GLY A 65 3.89 -14.41 5.20
CA GLY A 65 4.43 -13.52 6.22
C GLY A 65 5.90 -13.20 5.95
N ARG A 66 6.50 -12.36 6.80
CA ARG A 66 7.96 -12.19 6.78
C ARG A 66 8.61 -13.55 7.04
N PRO A 67 9.59 -13.98 6.23
CA PRO A 67 10.37 -15.19 6.52
C PRO A 67 10.94 -15.11 7.94
N ARG A 68 10.78 -16.17 8.72
CA ARG A 68 11.33 -16.23 10.10
C ARG A 68 12.85 -16.15 10.09
N GLU A 69 13.45 -16.76 9.07
CA GLU A 69 14.89 -16.87 8.88
C GLU A 69 15.26 -16.49 7.45
N ILE A 70 16.49 -16.01 7.27
CA ILE A 70 17.04 -15.67 5.95
C ILE A 70 17.39 -16.99 5.27
N THR A 71 16.70 -17.30 4.17
CA THR A 71 17.07 -18.45 3.34
C THR A 71 18.43 -18.23 2.69
N GLU A 72 19.15 -19.30 2.37
CA GLU A 72 20.49 -19.23 1.76
C GLU A 72 20.54 -18.36 0.50
N ASN A 73 19.54 -18.50 -0.38
CA ASN A 73 19.40 -17.66 -1.58
C ASN A 73 19.24 -16.16 -1.27
N MET A 74 18.53 -15.82 -0.19
CA MET A 74 18.42 -14.43 0.27
C MET A 74 19.76 -13.94 0.84
N GLY A 75 20.52 -14.81 1.52
CA GLY A 75 21.86 -14.51 2.01
C GLY A 75 22.83 -14.17 0.88
N LEU A 76 22.86 -14.97 -0.19
CA LEU A 76 23.69 -14.72 -1.37
C LEU A 76 23.33 -13.41 -2.07
N ALA A 77 22.03 -13.12 -2.21
CA ALA A 77 21.57 -11.86 -2.80
C ALA A 77 22.00 -10.63 -1.97
N LEU A 78 21.96 -10.74 -0.65
CA LEU A 78 22.45 -9.70 0.26
C LEU A 78 23.96 -9.51 0.12
N GLN A 79 24.72 -10.60 0.01
CA GLN A 79 26.18 -10.54 -0.18
C GLN A 79 26.57 -9.83 -1.48
N GLY A 80 25.90 -10.12 -2.59
CA GLY A 80 26.14 -9.43 -3.86
C GLY A 80 25.87 -7.92 -3.76
N LYS A 81 24.76 -7.54 -3.10
CA LYS A 81 24.43 -6.12 -2.87
C LYS A 81 25.43 -5.40 -1.96
N LEU A 82 26.04 -6.11 -1.02
CA LEU A 82 27.08 -5.56 -0.14
C LEU A 82 28.41 -5.34 -0.87
N GLN A 83 28.71 -6.17 -1.88
CA GLN A 83 29.86 -5.93 -2.76
C GLN A 83 29.64 -4.72 -3.67
N GLU A 84 28.42 -4.51 -4.16
CA GLU A 84 28.06 -3.34 -4.99
C GLU A 84 28.06 -2.03 -4.18
N TYR A 85 27.67 -2.06 -2.91
CA TYR A 85 27.53 -0.87 -2.06
C TYR A 85 28.19 -1.08 -0.68
N PRO A 86 29.53 -0.99 -0.58
CA PRO A 86 30.28 -1.31 0.65
C PRO A 86 30.06 -0.32 1.81
N SER A 87 29.43 0.83 1.57
CA SER A 87 29.07 1.82 2.61
C SER A 87 27.82 1.43 3.43
N MET A 88 27.13 0.35 3.07
CA MET A 88 26.00 -0.20 3.82
C MET A 88 26.46 -0.86 5.13
N SER A 89 26.51 -0.08 6.22
CA SER A 89 26.85 -0.54 7.57
C SER A 89 25.94 -1.69 8.04
N GLN A 90 26.53 -2.72 8.68
CA GLN A 90 25.81 -3.82 9.34
C GLN A 90 24.75 -3.34 10.36
N ARG A 91 24.87 -2.12 10.93
CA ARG A 91 23.84 -1.52 11.80
C ARG A 91 22.60 -1.05 11.05
N ALA A 92 22.71 -0.66 9.78
CA ALA A 92 21.55 -0.37 8.93
C ALA A 92 20.75 -1.65 8.62
N GLN A 93 21.36 -2.83 8.73
CA GLN A 93 20.74 -4.13 8.46
C GLN A 93 19.79 -4.58 9.61
N ILE A 94 20.01 -4.15 10.85
CA ILE A 94 19.13 -4.45 12.01
C ILE A 94 17.88 -3.56 12.02
N PHE A 95 17.91 -2.38 11.39
CA PHE A 95 16.79 -1.42 11.41
C PHE A 95 15.58 -1.84 10.56
N ILE A 96 15.70 -2.91 9.76
CA ILE A 96 14.54 -3.61 9.16
C ILE A 96 13.80 -4.46 10.22
N ARG A 97 13.80 -4.05 11.49
CA ARG A 97 12.95 -4.59 12.57
C ARG A 97 11.92 -3.59 13.13
N GLY A 98 11.82 -2.38 12.60
CA GLY A 98 11.05 -1.34 13.31
C GLY A 98 10.27 -0.32 12.49
N VAL A 99 10.01 -0.52 11.19
CA VAL A 99 9.22 0.47 10.43
C VAL A 99 7.71 0.27 10.69
N ARG A 100 7.25 0.66 11.88
CA ARG A 100 5.94 1.30 11.99
C ARG A 100 6.10 2.66 11.33
N ARG A 101 5.72 2.77 10.05
CA ARG A 101 5.30 4.05 9.49
C ARG A 101 4.00 4.43 10.22
N SER A 102 4.14 5.10 11.35
CA SER A 102 3.12 6.01 11.83
C SER A 102 3.18 7.19 10.88
N CYS A 103 2.22 7.27 9.96
CA CYS A 103 1.89 8.52 9.31
C CYS A 103 1.33 9.44 10.41
N VAL A 104 2.07 10.51 10.72
CA VAL A 104 1.54 11.74 11.33
C VAL A 104 1.13 12.63 10.18
#